data_AF-A0A7W0VUM7-F1
#
_entry.id   AF-A0A7W0VUM7-F1
#
_cell.length_a   1.000
_cell.length_b   1.000
_cell.length_c   1.000
_cell.angle_alpha   90.00
_cell.angle_beta   90.00
_cell.angle_gamma   90.00
#
_symmetry.space_group_name_H-M   'P 1'
#
loop_
_entity.id
_entity.type
_entity.pdbx_description
1 polymer ?
#
loop_
_entity_poly.entity_id
_entity_poly.type
_entity_poly.pdbx_seq_one_letter_code
_entity_poly.pdbx_strand_id
1 'polypeptide(L)'
;MLRQALTTPIARFALLGACVLALGAARVATRDNAVTYRLSLSAPEEPNAIYLTRWHVGTVNATFDDGRLAPITYRTRAHVYDGCYWQGTETLVPINDKQFAYDYSEQILSCEPGSEPLRKTPRQGVVTVEKL
;
A
#
# COMPACT_ATOMS: atom_id res chain seq x y z
N MET A 1 18.39 -61.56 46.17
CA MET A 1 17.23 -62.47 46.04
C MET A 1 15.99 -61.76 46.53
N LEU A 2 14.90 -61.93 45.77
CA LEU A 2 13.50 -61.49 45.97
C LEU A 2 13.05 -61.17 47.41
N ARG A 3 12.30 -60.07 47.59
CA ARG A 3 10.83 -60.12 47.76
C ARG A 3 10.19 -58.74 47.72
N GLN A 4 9.18 -58.63 46.87
CA GLN A 4 8.21 -57.54 46.77
C GLN A 4 7.29 -57.53 47.99
N ALA A 5 6.83 -56.34 48.40
CA ALA A 5 5.49 -56.02 48.90
C ALA A 5 5.54 -54.63 49.57
N LEU A 6 4.51 -53.78 49.58
CA LEU A 6 3.18 -53.72 48.98
C LEU A 6 2.71 -52.28 49.30
N THR A 7 1.97 -51.70 48.36
CA THR A 7 0.82 -50.80 48.62
C THR A 7 1.07 -49.52 49.41
N THR A 8 1.36 -48.43 48.70
CA THR A 8 0.98 -47.08 49.14
C THR A 8 -0.54 -46.90 48.97
N PRO A 9 -1.25 -46.39 49.99
CA PRO A 9 -2.69 -46.21 49.94
C PRO A 9 -3.10 -45.09 48.97
N ILE A 10 -4.08 -45.44 48.16
CA ILE A 10 -4.82 -44.58 47.24
C ILE A 10 -5.61 -43.53 48.03
N ALA A 11 -5.56 -42.31 47.48
CA ALA A 11 -6.57 -41.25 47.56
C ALA A 11 -6.84 -40.59 48.93
N ARG A 12 -6.68 -39.27 48.92
CA ARG A 12 -7.80 -38.31 48.92
C ARG A 12 -7.21 -36.92 49.15
N PHE A 13 -7.22 -36.08 48.14
CA PHE A 13 -7.63 -34.68 48.22
C PHE A 13 -7.80 -34.17 46.79
N ALA A 14 -9.01 -34.40 46.28
CA ALA A 14 -9.53 -33.66 45.15
C ALA A 14 -9.96 -32.26 45.64
N LEU A 15 -9.99 -31.33 44.68
CA LEU A 15 -10.52 -29.97 44.72
C LEU A 15 -9.59 -28.91 45.34
N LEU A 16 -9.06 -28.06 44.47
CA LEU A 16 -9.44 -26.64 44.37
C LEU A 16 -8.66 -25.99 43.20
N GLY A 17 -9.36 -25.31 42.29
CA GLY A 17 -8.73 -24.33 41.38
C GLY A 17 -8.93 -24.52 39.88
N ALA A 18 -10.16 -24.80 39.42
CA ALA A 18 -10.59 -24.23 38.14
C ALA A 18 -10.77 -22.71 38.32
N CYS A 19 -10.57 -21.93 37.24
CA CYS A 19 -10.44 -20.45 37.15
C CYS A 19 -8.96 -20.02 37.24
N VAL A 20 -8.26 -19.64 36.16
CA VAL A 20 -8.60 -18.54 35.23
C VAL A 20 -8.11 -18.87 33.81
N LEU A 21 -9.00 -19.34 32.93
CA LEU A 21 -8.84 -19.30 31.47
C LEU A 21 -9.85 -18.30 30.91
N ALA A 22 -9.67 -17.01 31.23
CA ALA A 22 -10.54 -15.96 30.70
C ALA A 22 -9.92 -14.58 30.87
N LEU A 23 -8.77 -14.29 30.26
CA LEU A 23 -8.32 -12.91 30.03
C LEU A 23 -7.25 -12.92 28.93
N GLY A 24 -7.56 -12.31 27.79
CA GLY A 24 -6.53 -11.97 26.81
C GLY A 24 -7.01 -11.82 25.37
N ALA A 25 -8.13 -12.44 24.98
CA ALA A 25 -8.71 -12.21 23.66
C ALA A 25 -9.67 -11.00 23.70
N ALA A 26 -9.18 -9.86 24.19
CA ALA A 26 -9.75 -8.60 23.77
C ALA A 26 -9.38 -8.46 22.29
N ARG A 27 -10.20 -9.04 21.40
CA ARG A 27 -10.27 -8.54 20.03
C ARG A 27 -10.68 -7.09 20.18
N VAL A 28 -9.70 -6.20 20.17
CA VAL A 28 -9.94 -4.82 19.78
C VAL A 28 -10.54 -4.96 18.40
N ALA A 29 -11.86 -4.93 18.32
CA ALA A 29 -12.56 -4.68 17.09
C ALA A 29 -12.17 -3.25 16.73
N THR A 30 -10.99 -3.08 16.12
CA THR A 30 -10.65 -1.87 15.41
C THR A 30 -11.77 -1.71 14.40
N ARG A 31 -12.62 -0.69 14.57
CA ARG A 31 -13.59 -0.33 13.54
C ARG A 31 -12.76 -0.13 12.27
N ASP A 32 -12.99 -0.97 11.29
CA ASP A 32 -12.42 -0.81 9.97
C ASP A 32 -13.10 0.40 9.34
N ASN A 33 -12.53 1.58 9.60
CA ASN A 33 -12.99 2.84 9.04
C ASN A 33 -12.26 3.11 7.71
N ALA A 34 -11.66 2.09 7.09
CA ALA A 34 -11.02 2.24 5.81
C ALA A 34 -12.06 2.65 4.76
N VAL A 35 -11.76 3.72 4.03
CA VAL A 35 -12.61 4.19 2.93
C VAL A 35 -11.83 4.09 1.64
N THR A 36 -12.43 3.48 0.63
CA THR A 36 -11.85 3.40 -0.71
C THR A 36 -12.40 4.51 -1.58
N TYR A 37 -11.52 5.14 -2.34
CA TYR A 37 -11.85 6.18 -3.29
C TYR A 37 -11.39 5.78 -4.68
N ARG A 38 -12.16 6.19 -5.69
CA ARG A 38 -11.74 6.29 -7.08
C ARG A 38 -11.03 7.62 -7.30
N LEU A 39 -9.89 7.59 -7.98
CA LEU A 39 -9.04 8.73 -8.24
C LEU A 39 -9.07 9.07 -9.74
N SER A 40 -9.46 10.30 -10.08
CA SER A 40 -9.52 10.79 -11.45
C SER A 40 -8.51 11.92 -11.66
N LEU A 41 -7.60 11.75 -12.63
CA LEU A 41 -6.55 12.71 -12.95
C LEU A 41 -7.01 13.73 -14.00
N SER A 42 -6.71 15.00 -13.75
CA SER A 42 -6.74 16.08 -14.73
C SER A 42 -5.36 16.73 -14.79
N ALA A 43 -4.64 16.51 -15.89
CA ALA A 43 -3.33 17.09 -16.17
C ALA A 43 -3.17 17.24 -17.68
N PRO A 44 -2.35 18.19 -18.17
CA PRO A 44 -2.09 18.33 -19.59
C PRO A 44 -1.41 17.07 -20.15
N GLU A 45 -1.67 16.80 -21.42
CA GLU A 45 -0.98 15.75 -22.18
C GLU A 45 -0.20 16.39 -23.31
N GLU A 46 1.07 16.00 -23.43
CA GLU A 46 1.92 16.45 -24.52
C GLU A 46 1.96 15.37 -25.60
N PRO A 47 1.83 15.74 -26.89
CA PRO A 47 2.02 14.78 -27.97
C PRO A 47 3.39 14.12 -27.89
N ASN A 48 3.44 12.80 -28.12
CA ASN A 48 4.65 11.97 -28.09
C ASN A 48 5.34 11.84 -26.72
N ALA A 49 4.65 12.17 -25.62
CA ALA A 49 5.10 11.85 -24.27
C ALA A 49 4.92 10.35 -23.95
N ILE A 50 5.80 9.78 -23.14
CA ILE A 50 5.79 8.36 -22.76
C ILE A 50 5.12 8.08 -21.42
N TYR A 51 4.60 9.11 -20.75
CA TYR A 51 4.07 9.12 -19.39
C TYR A 51 3.97 7.74 -18.71
N LEU A 52 4.96 7.43 -17.87
CA LEU A 52 4.98 6.23 -17.02
C LEU A 52 4.04 6.38 -15.82
N THR A 53 2.77 6.66 -16.10
CA THR A 53 1.72 7.03 -15.14
C THR A 53 0.86 5.85 -14.73
N ARG A 54 0.37 5.85 -13.48
CA ARG A 54 -0.61 4.88 -12.99
C ARG A 54 -1.94 4.94 -13.75
N TRP A 55 -2.29 6.10 -14.30
CA TRP A 55 -3.56 6.33 -15.01
C TRP A 55 -3.59 5.76 -16.44
N HIS A 56 -2.46 5.30 -16.98
CA HIS A 56 -2.44 4.58 -18.26
C HIS A 56 -3.27 3.28 -18.20
N VAL A 57 -3.31 2.62 -17.03
CA VAL A 57 -3.87 1.26 -16.88
C VAL A 57 -5.37 1.28 -16.53
N GLY A 58 -6.01 2.46 -16.61
CA GLY A 58 -7.43 2.65 -16.29
C GLY A 58 -7.65 3.18 -14.88
N THR A 59 -8.74 2.73 -14.24
CA THR A 59 -9.20 3.27 -12.96
C THR A 59 -8.17 3.09 -11.85
N VAL A 60 -7.82 4.19 -11.17
CA VAL A 60 -6.96 4.18 -10.00
C VAL A 60 -7.82 4.27 -8.75
N ASN A 61 -7.62 3.36 -7.81
CA ASN A 61 -8.29 3.39 -6.50
C ASN A 61 -7.25 3.49 -5.38
N ALA A 62 -7.59 4.16 -4.29
CA ALA A 62 -6.79 4.21 -3.07
C ALA A 62 -7.68 4.07 -1.84
N THR A 63 -7.18 3.35 -0.83
CA THR A 63 -7.87 3.13 0.44
C THR A 63 -7.11 3.88 1.53
N PHE A 64 -7.83 4.66 2.33
CA PHE A 64 -7.25 5.42 3.44
C PHE A 64 -7.88 4.96 4.74
N ASP A 65 -7.03 4.73 5.75
CA ASP A 65 -7.49 4.53 7.12
C ASP A 65 -8.28 5.76 7.56
N ASP A 66 -9.44 5.55 8.18
CA ASP A 66 -10.36 6.58 8.67
C ASP A 66 -10.91 7.58 7.64
N GLY A 67 -10.64 7.33 6.36
CA GLY A 67 -11.12 8.14 5.23
C GLY A 67 -10.42 9.50 5.09
N ARG A 68 -9.39 9.81 5.88
CA ARG A 68 -8.58 11.02 5.66
C ARG A 68 -7.57 10.78 4.54
N LEU A 69 -7.57 11.69 3.56
CA LEU A 69 -6.60 11.66 2.48
C LEU A 69 -5.18 11.87 3.04
N ALA A 70 -4.25 11.00 2.64
CA ALA A 70 -2.83 11.07 2.98
C ALA A 70 -1.99 11.19 1.70
N PRO A 71 -0.79 11.80 1.75
CA PRO A 71 0.09 11.87 0.59
C PRO A 71 0.41 10.49 0.00
N ILE A 72 0.43 10.40 -1.32
CA ILE A 72 0.76 9.17 -2.05
C ILE A 72 1.95 9.42 -2.99
N THR A 73 2.81 8.43 -3.15
CA THR A 73 3.86 8.44 -4.17
C THR A 73 3.82 7.13 -4.94
N TYR A 74 3.69 7.21 -6.27
CA TYR A 74 3.87 6.09 -7.17
C TYR A 74 5.21 6.19 -7.89
N ARG A 75 5.86 5.05 -8.09
CA ARG A 75 7.08 4.95 -8.88
C ARG A 75 6.92 3.81 -9.87
N THR A 76 7.09 4.13 -11.15
CA THR A 76 7.00 3.16 -12.25
C THR A 76 8.33 3.15 -12.97
N ARG A 77 8.89 1.96 -13.21
CA ARG A 77 10.11 1.79 -14.01
C ARG A 77 9.80 0.98 -15.26
N ALA A 78 10.36 1.39 -16.39
CA ALA A 78 10.14 0.72 -17.67
C ALA A 78 11.37 0.86 -18.57
N HIS A 79 11.59 -0.16 -19.41
CA HIS A 79 12.45 -0.02 -20.57
C HIS A 79 11.62 0.59 -21.70
N VAL A 80 12.06 1.73 -22.21
CA VAL A 80 11.35 2.51 -23.22
C VAL A 80 11.95 2.22 -24.59
N TYR A 81 11.17 2.41 -25.65
CA TYR A 81 11.59 2.12 -27.03
C TYR A 81 12.75 3.00 -27.53
N ASP A 82 13.17 4.00 -26.77
CA ASP A 82 14.37 4.81 -27.02
C ASP A 82 15.67 4.13 -26.59
N GLY A 83 15.59 2.89 -26.08
CA GLY A 83 16.73 2.11 -25.58
C GLY A 83 17.20 2.54 -24.20
N CYS A 84 16.40 3.34 -23.49
CA CYS A 84 16.69 3.77 -22.13
C CYS A 84 15.77 3.09 -21.11
N TYR A 85 16.29 2.91 -19.90
CA TYR A 85 15.53 2.51 -18.73
C TYR A 85 15.12 3.76 -17.94
N TRP A 86 13.83 3.97 -17.77
CA TRP A 86 13.23 5.17 -17.21
C TRP A 86 12.53 4.89 -15.88
N GLN A 87 12.41 5.93 -15.05
CA GLN A 87 11.55 5.95 -13.87
C GLN A 87 10.64 7.18 -13.92
N GLY A 88 9.33 6.95 -13.95
CA GLY A 88 8.31 7.95 -13.65
C GLY A 88 8.01 7.99 -12.16
N THR A 89 7.89 9.19 -11.60
CA THR A 89 7.47 9.42 -10.21
C THR A 89 6.24 10.30 -10.21
N GLU A 90 5.18 9.85 -9.56
CA GLU A 90 3.94 10.60 -9.37
C GLU A 90 3.76 10.88 -7.88
N THR A 91 3.49 12.12 -7.52
CA THR A 91 3.19 12.52 -6.14
C THR A 91 1.80 13.15 -6.05
N LEU A 92 1.06 12.74 -5.02
CA LEU A 92 -0.25 13.28 -4.67
C LEU A 92 -0.15 13.92 -3.29
N VAL A 93 -0.43 15.21 -3.20
CA VAL A 93 -0.45 15.94 -1.92
C VAL A 93 -1.88 16.44 -1.66
N PRO A 94 -2.53 16.07 -0.54
CA PRO A 94 -3.89 16.52 -0.26
C PRO A 94 -3.98 18.05 -0.26
N ILE A 95 -4.95 18.59 -1.00
CA ILE A 95 -5.31 20.02 -0.96
C ILE A 95 -6.49 20.21 0.00
N ASN A 96 -7.46 19.30 -0.05
CA ASN A 96 -8.67 19.26 0.78
C ASN A 96 -9.18 17.81 0.88
N ASP A 97 -10.41 17.60 1.35
CA ASP A 97 -11.05 16.30 1.52
C ASP A 97 -11.44 15.59 0.22
N LYS A 98 -11.32 16.27 -0.93
CA LYS A 98 -11.77 15.77 -2.24
C LYS A 98 -10.71 15.86 -3.34
N GLN A 99 -9.54 16.42 -3.06
CA GLN A 99 -8.55 16.73 -4.08
C GLN A 99 -7.12 16.55 -3.61
N PHE A 100 -6.27 16.14 -4.55
CA PHE A 100 -4.81 16.17 -4.44
C PHE A 100 -4.22 17.11 -5.50
N ALA A 101 -3.15 17.80 -5.12
CA ALA A 101 -2.19 18.34 -6.07
C ALA A 101 -1.40 17.17 -6.65
N TYR A 102 -1.29 17.13 -7.97
CA TYR A 102 -0.54 16.11 -8.70
C TYR A 102 0.73 16.70 -9.29
N ASP A 103 1.85 16.02 -9.08
CA ASP A 103 3.12 16.32 -9.74
C ASP A 103 3.73 15.04 -10.31
N TYR A 104 4.16 15.11 -11.57
CA TYR A 104 4.82 14.05 -12.30
C TYR A 104 6.21 14.48 -12.76
N SER A 105 7.19 13.63 -12.51
CA SER A 105 8.56 13.80 -12.98
C SER A 105 9.18 12.49 -13.47
N GLU A 106 10.23 12.62 -14.29
CA GLU A 106 10.89 11.49 -14.93
C GLU A 106 12.41 11.55 -14.75
N GLN A 107 13.00 10.36 -14.64
CA GLN A 107 14.43 10.17 -14.61
C GLN A 107 14.85 9.03 -15.53
N ILE A 108 15.85 9.29 -16.37
CA ILE A 108 16.59 8.24 -17.07
C ILE A 108 17.53 7.59 -16.07
N LEU A 109 17.43 6.28 -15.90
CA LEU A 109 18.27 5.49 -15.00
C LEU A 109 19.52 4.97 -15.70
N SER A 110 19.38 4.53 -16.95
CA SER A 110 20.45 4.04 -17.80
C SER A 110 20.02 4.04 -19.27
N CYS A 111 20.95 3.96 -20.21
CA CYS A 111 20.68 3.80 -21.64
C CYS A 111 21.64 2.80 -22.27
N GLU A 112 21.20 2.13 -23.32
CA GLU A 112 22.05 1.31 -24.19
C GLU A 112 23.04 2.20 -24.98
N PRO A 113 24.21 1.66 -25.39
CA PRO A 113 25.15 2.41 -26.22
C PRO A 113 24.52 2.85 -27.54
N GLY A 114 24.58 4.14 -27.85
CA GLY A 114 24.03 4.71 -29.08
C GLY A 114 22.56 5.10 -29.02
N SER A 115 21.89 4.94 -27.87
CA SER A 115 20.53 5.44 -27.66
C SER A 115 20.43 6.97 -27.77
N GLU A 116 19.29 7.43 -28.30
CA GLU A 116 18.88 8.84 -28.31
C GLU A 116 17.67 9.00 -27.39
N PRO A 117 17.87 9.39 -26.12
CA PRO A 117 16.78 9.44 -25.15
C PRO A 117 15.70 10.45 -25.55
N LEU A 118 14.44 10.09 -25.28
CA LEU A 118 13.33 11.01 -25.46
C LEU A 118 13.45 12.23 -24.54
N ARG A 119 12.79 13.33 -24.93
CA ARG A 119 12.69 14.51 -24.07
C ARG A 119 11.77 14.21 -22.88
N LYS A 120 12.21 14.58 -21.67
CA LYS A 120 11.38 14.53 -20.46
C LYS A 120 10.14 15.43 -20.59
N THR A 121 9.02 14.95 -20.06
CA THR A 121 7.73 15.65 -20.06
C THR A 121 7.16 15.69 -18.65
N PRO A 122 7.72 16.51 -17.72
CA PRO A 122 7.12 16.70 -16.41
C PRO A 122 5.77 17.40 -16.56
N ARG A 123 4.81 17.08 -15.68
CA ARG A 123 3.50 17.73 -15.68
C ARG A 123 2.92 17.85 -14.29
N GLN A 124 2.06 18.84 -14.13
CA GLN A 124 1.31 19.10 -12.90
C GLN A 124 -0.19 19.08 -13.19
N GLY A 125 -0.99 18.81 -12.18
CA GLY A 125 -2.44 18.74 -12.32
C GLY A 125 -3.16 18.58 -11.00
N VAL A 126 -4.39 18.11 -11.09
CA VAL A 126 -5.25 17.85 -9.94
C VAL A 126 -5.82 16.45 -10.06
N VAL A 127 -5.83 15.72 -8.94
CA VAL A 127 -6.58 14.45 -8.83
C VAL A 127 -7.79 14.70 -7.95
N THR A 128 -8.98 14.40 -8.46
CA THR A 128 -10.22 14.40 -7.68
C THR A 128 -10.53 13.02 -7.15
N VAL A 129 -11.12 12.92 -5.96
CA VAL A 129 -11.57 11.66 -5.38
C VAL A 129 -13.08 11.52 -5.31
N GLU A 130 -13.56 10.32 -5.61
CA GLU A 130 -14.95 9.89 -5.46
C GLU A 130 -14.99 8.66 -4.53
N LYS A 131 -15.75 8.73 -3.44
CA LYS A 131 -15.89 7.59 -2.52
C LYS A 131 -16.62 6.44 -3.20
N LEU A 132 -16.09 5.22 -3.07
CA LEU A 132 -16.70 3.98 -3.54
C LEU A 132 -17.62 3.34 -2.49
#